data_AF-A0A964N012-F1
#
_entry.id   AF-A0A964N012-F1
#
_cell.length_a   1.000
_cell.length_b   1.000
_cell.length_c   1.000
_cell.angle_alpha   90.00
_cell.angle_beta   90.00
_cell.angle_gamma   90.00
#
_symmetry.space_group_name_H-M   'P 1'
#
loop_
_entity.id
_entity.type
_entity.pdbx_description
1 polymer ?
#
loop_
_entity_poly.entity_id
_entity_poly.type
_entity_poly.pdbx_seq_one_letter_code
_entity_poly.pdbx_strand_id
1 'polypeptide(L)' 'MIPWSTFWERNYFVEWSPALGAMLTSNYVRGAISGLGLVNVGAALVELAELFSAKSLGSSHDDPA' A
#
# COMPACT_ATOMS: atom_id res chain seq x y z
N MET A 1 9.88 -10.96 -7.77
CA MET A 1 9.31 -11.60 -6.58
C MET A 1 7.95 -10.97 -6.33
N ILE A 2 6.84 -11.71 -6.45
CA ILE A 2 5.48 -11.19 -6.32
C ILE A 2 4.89 -11.69 -5.00
N PRO A 3 4.47 -10.81 -4.07
CA PRO A 3 3.82 -11.21 -2.83
C PRO A 3 2.63 -12.13 -3.09
N TRP A 4 2.45 -13.16 -2.27
CA TRP A 4 1.30 -14.08 -2.31
C TRP A 4 1.19 -15.01 -3.53
N SER A 5 2.11 -14.92 -4.48
CA SER A 5 2.18 -15.85 -5.61
C SER A 5 2.80 -17.18 -5.19
N THR A 6 2.60 -18.25 -5.97
CA THR A 6 3.29 -19.54 -5.80
C THR A 6 4.83 -19.42 -5.86
N PHE A 7 5.35 -18.36 -6.50
CA PHE A 7 6.77 -18.03 -6.49
C PHE A 7 7.23 -17.38 -5.17
N TRP A 8 6.32 -16.82 -4.37
CA TRP A 8 6.61 -16.26 -3.05
C TRP A 8 7.09 -17.33 -2.07
N GLU A 9 6.45 -18.50 -2.13
CA GLU A 9 6.66 -19.64 -1.23
C GLU A 9 8.02 -20.32 -1.41
N ARG A 10 8.71 -20.04 -2.53
CA ARG A 10 10.05 -20.55 -2.85
C ARG A 10 11.13 -19.48 -2.82
N ASN A 11 10.91 -18.35 -2.14
CA ASN A 11 11.96 -17.34 -2.03
C ASN A 11 13.06 -17.74 -1.08
N TYR A 12 14.25 -17.25 -1.39
CA TYR A 12 15.48 -17.43 -0.62
C TYR A 12 15.29 -17.20 0.90
N PHE A 13 14.43 -16.26 1.30
CA PHE A 13 14.13 -15.97 2.72
C PHE A 13 13.36 -17.07 3.44
N VAL A 14 12.47 -17.78 2.73
CA VAL A 14 11.72 -18.93 3.26
C VAL A 14 12.65 -20.13 3.41
N GLU A 15 13.56 -20.32 2.46
CA GLU A 15 14.58 -21.38 2.51
C GLU A 15 15.70 -21.09 3.53
N TRP A 16 16.00 -19.82 3.81
CA TRP A 16 17.07 -19.43 4.73
C TRP A 16 16.77 -19.73 6.20
N SER A 17 15.50 -19.68 6.61
CA SER A 17 15.09 -20.02 7.98
C SER A 17 13.67 -20.58 8.02
N PRO A 18 13.48 -21.81 8.53
CA PRO A 18 12.15 -22.43 8.67
C PRO A 18 11.17 -21.58 9.50
N ALA A 19 11.67 -20.85 10.49
CA ALA A 19 10.85 -20.00 11.35
C ALA A 19 10.36 -18.74 10.63
N LEU A 20 11.24 -18.08 9.85
CA LEU A 20 10.85 -16.95 9.00
C LEU A 20 9.91 -17.39 7.88
N GLY A 21 10.14 -18.58 7.32
CA GLY A 21 9.25 -19.20 6.35
C GLY A 21 7.83 -19.41 6.90
N ALA A 22 7.71 -19.98 8.11
CA ALA A 22 6.41 -20.17 8.77
C ALA A 22 5.71 -18.84 9.08
N MET A 23 6.46 -17.82 9.47
CA MET A 23 5.91 -16.49 9.75
C MET A 23 5.44 -15.77 8.46
N LEU A 24 6.24 -15.78 7.40
CA LEU A 24 5.93 -15.12 6.12
C LEU A 24 4.86 -15.84 5.30
N THR A 25 4.64 -17.13 5.54
CA THR A 25 3.54 -17.90 4.93
C THR A 25 2.26 -17.88 5.76
N SER A 26 2.32 -17.45 7.03
CA SER A 26 1.16 -17.34 7.91
C SER A 26 0.15 -16.30 7.44
N ASN A 27 -1.12 -16.70 7.33
CA ASN A 27 -2.23 -15.83 6.93
C ASN A 27 -2.36 -14.57 7.79
N TYR A 28 -1.96 -14.61 9.07
CA TYR A 28 -1.94 -13.45 9.95
C TYR A 28 -0.97 -12.36 9.47
N VAL A 29 0.24 -12.75 9.08
CA VAL A 29 1.25 -11.81 8.57
C VAL A 29 0.84 -11.29 7.20
N ARG A 30 0.25 -12.16 6.36
CA ARG A 30 -0.32 -11.74 5.07
C ARG A 30 -1.40 -10.68 5.25
N GLY A 31 -2.31 -10.91 6.20
CA GLY A 31 -3.37 -9.99 6.58
C GLY A 31 -2.82 -8.67 7.14
N ALA A 32 -1.83 -8.73 8.04
CA ALA A 32 -1.22 -7.54 8.63
C ALA A 32 -0.54 -6.65 7.59
N ILE A 33 0.26 -7.23 6.70
CA ILE A 33 0.94 -6.49 5.62
C ILE A 33 -0.09 -5.88 4.65
N SER A 34 -1.11 -6.65 4.26
CA SER A 34 -2.14 -6.17 3.34
C SER A 34 -3.01 -5.07 3.98
N GLY A 35 -3.38 -5.22 5.25
CA GLY A 35 -4.12 -4.23 6.01
C GLY A 35 -3.34 -2.92 6.18
N LEU A 36 -2.04 -3.00 6.47
CA LEU A 36 -1.16 -1.82 6.50
C LEU A 36 -1.13 -1.12 5.15
N GLY A 37 -1.02 -1.88 4.05
CA GLY A 37 -1.08 -1.34 2.70
C GLY A 37 -2.38 -0.60 2.40
N LEU A 38 -3.53 -1.15 2.82
CA LEU A 38 -4.83 -0.51 2.67
C LEU A 38 -4.93 0.81 3.45
N VAL A 39 -4.42 0.86 4.69
CA VAL A 39 -4.38 2.10 5.48
C VAL A 39 -3.54 3.16 4.77
N ASN A 40 -2.38 2.78 4.23
CA ASN A 40 -1.51 3.71 3.53
C ASN A 40 -2.15 4.24 2.24
N VAL A 41 -2.83 3.38 1.46
CA VAL A 41 -3.61 3.80 0.29
C VAL A 41 -4.73 4.75 0.69
N GLY A 42 -5.45 4.45 1.78
CA GLY A 42 -6.49 5.34 2.30
C GLY A 42 -5.95 6.71 2.67
N ALA A 43 -4.82 6.77 3.38
CA ALA A 43 -4.15 8.03 3.71
C ALA A 43 -3.75 8.83 2.46
N ALA A 44 -3.14 8.17 1.47
CA ALA A 44 -2.76 8.79 0.21
C ALA A 44 -3.97 9.34 -0.57
N LEU A 45 -5.12 8.65 -0.53
CA LEU A 45 -6.35 9.13 -1.16
C LEU A 45 -6.93 10.37 -0.47
N VAL A 46 -6.84 10.45 0.86
CA VAL A 46 -7.25 11.65 1.62
C VAL A 46 -6.38 12.84 1.24
N GLU A 47 -5.06 12.67 1.24
CA GLU A 47 -4.11 13.72 0.85
C GLU A 47 -4.34 14.18 -0.59
N LEU A 48 -4.59 13.24 -1.51
CA LEU A 48 -4.91 13.53 -2.90
C LEU A 48 -6.22 14.34 -3.05
N ALA A 49 -7.24 14.02 -2.25
CA ALA A 49 -8.50 14.77 -2.25
C ALA A 49 -8.30 16.23 -1.76
N GLU A 50 -7.52 16.41 -0.70
CA GLU A 50 -7.18 17.74 -0.17
C GLU A 50 -6.44 18.59 -1.21
N LEU A 51 -5.48 18.00 -1.93
CA LEU A 51 -4.76 18.67 -3.02
C LEU A 51 -5.71 19.12 -4.15
N PHE A 52 -6.69 18.29 -4.53
CA PHE A 52 -7.66 18.67 -5.56
C PHE A 52 -8.63 19.76 -5.10
N SER A 53 -9.11 19.72 -3.85
CA SER A 53 -9.94 20.78 -3.28
C SER A 53 -9.18 22.11 -3.20
N ALA A 54 -7.91 22.09 -2.79
CA ALA A 54 -7.06 23.27 -2.76
C ALA A 54 -6.84 23.84 -4.17
N LYS A 55 -6.65 22.98 -5.18
CA LYS A 55 -6.50 23.41 -6.58
C LYS A 55 -7.78 23.98 -7.19
N SER A 56 -8.95 23.43 -6.83
CA SER A 56 -10.26 23.93 -7.28
C SER A 56 -10.55 25.35 -6.79
N LEU A 57 -10.10 25.72 -5.58
CA LEU A 57 -10.26 27.08 -5.06
C LEU A 57 -9.37 28.11 -5.76
N GLY A 58 -8.25 27.67 -6.34
CA GLY A 58 -7.32 28.54 -7.05
C GLY A 58 -7.76 28.94 -8.46
N SER A 59 -8.77 28.30 -9.05
CA SER A 59 -9.20 28.57 -10.43
C SER A 59 -10.34 29.60 -10.56
N SER A 60 -10.68 30.32 -9.49
CA SER A 60 -11.80 31.28 -9.46
C SER A 60 -11.37 32.75 -9.42
N HIS A 61 -10.08 33.09 -9.64
CA HIS A 61 -9.58 34.47 -9.55
C HIS A 61 -9.23 35.16 -10.87
N ASP A 62 -9.29 34.48 -12.02
CA ASP A 62 -8.96 35.09 -13.31
C ASP A 62 -10.20 35.25 -14.19
N ASP A 63 -10.96 36.32 -13.95
CA ASP A 63 -12.02 36.81 -14.84
C ASP A 63 -11.69 38.28 -15.21
N PRO A 64 -11.05 38.55 -16.36
CA PRO A 64 -10.88 39.91 -16.85
C PRO A 64 -12.19 40.38 -17.52
N ALA A 65 -12.82 41.37 -16.87
CA ALA A 65 -13.94 42.15 -17.40
C ALA A 65 -13.57 43.03 -18.61
#